data_AF-A0A7K2XFV6-F1
#
_entry.id   AF-A0A7K2XFV6-F1
#
_cell.length_a   1.000
_cell.length_b   1.000
_cell.length_c   1.000
_cell.angle_alpha   90.00
_cell.angle_beta   90.00
_cell.angle_gamma   90.00
#
_symmetry.space_group_name_H-M   'P 1'
#
loop_
_entity.id
_entity.type
_entity.pdbx_description
1 polymer ?
#
loop_
_entity_poly.entity_id
_entity_poly.type
_entity_poly.pdbx_seq_one_letter_code
_entity_poly.pdbx_strand_id
1 'polypeptide(L)'
;PPVPVAGDASGWSMDERLYNQVWGMFEDLARTAAAYRSACDFAESRLDRELDQTLSDYRARNGGANDAARAAARARHDELVERARTVLDRDLAQLAAESEVVEPALPPAYARWDNPVWRAYRVPAEEPLAVRLGDLHLPERTDLRIPMLVRLPLERGLWVDSGRGHSEAAGLLDEAELRRLALDSAVAHAARL
;
A
#
# COMPACT_ATOMS: atom_id res chain seq x y z
N PRO A 1 18.26 -12.65 1.90
CA PRO A 1 18.08 -11.37 2.64
C PRO A 1 18.34 -11.62 4.13
N PRO A 2 18.77 -10.62 4.91
CA PRO A 2 18.85 -10.77 6.37
C PRO A 2 17.47 -11.09 6.95
N VAL A 3 17.44 -11.80 8.07
CA VAL A 3 16.19 -12.12 8.78
C VAL A 3 15.66 -10.82 9.39
N PRO A 4 14.37 -10.45 9.17
CA PRO A 4 13.80 -9.26 9.77
C PRO A 4 13.87 -9.29 11.30
N VAL A 5 14.16 -8.14 11.91
CA VAL A 5 14.19 -7.96 13.37
C VAL A 5 13.33 -6.76 13.72
N ALA A 6 12.50 -6.90 14.77
CA ALA A 6 11.68 -5.80 15.26
C ALA A 6 12.56 -4.74 15.95
N GLY A 7 12.29 -3.48 15.62
CA GLY A 7 13.06 -2.32 16.06
C GLY A 7 14.39 -2.15 15.32
N ASP A 8 14.65 -2.77 14.17
CA ASP A 8 15.97 -2.67 13.51
C ASP A 8 16.30 -1.26 12.96
N ALA A 9 15.29 -0.39 12.83
CA ALA A 9 15.51 0.99 12.43
C ALA A 9 16.31 1.81 13.46
N SER A 10 16.89 2.93 13.01
CA SER A 10 17.58 3.89 13.89
C SER A 10 16.59 4.63 14.79
N GLY A 11 17.00 4.92 16.02
CA GLY A 11 16.21 5.68 16.99
C GLY A 11 16.82 5.63 18.38
N TRP A 12 16.39 6.53 19.25
CA TRP A 12 16.90 6.70 20.61
C TRP A 12 16.18 5.80 21.62
N SER A 13 14.94 5.42 21.33
CA SER A 13 14.13 4.50 22.14
C SER A 13 13.60 3.34 21.30
N MET A 14 13.20 2.24 21.94
CA MET A 14 12.55 1.13 21.23
C MET A 14 11.26 1.59 20.52
N ASP A 15 10.51 2.48 21.17
CA ASP A 15 9.27 3.04 20.64
C ASP A 15 9.51 3.82 19.34
N GLU A 16 10.53 4.68 19.33
CA GLU A 16 10.93 5.45 18.14
C GLU A 16 11.48 4.53 17.03
N ARG A 17 12.25 3.50 17.38
CA ARG A 17 12.77 2.53 16.41
C ARG A 17 11.64 1.75 15.75
N LEU A 18 10.62 1.31 16.50
CA LEU A 18 9.45 0.62 15.95
C LEU A 18 8.63 1.55 15.04
N TYR A 19 8.41 2.80 15.48
CA TYR A 19 7.75 3.80 14.63
C TYR A 19 8.50 4.02 13.32
N ASN A 20 9.82 4.25 13.37
CA ASN A 20 10.65 4.48 12.18
C ASN A 20 10.69 3.26 11.26
N GLN A 21 10.68 2.04 11.82
CA GLN A 21 10.63 0.82 11.02
C GLN A 21 9.30 0.69 10.28
N VAL A 22 8.17 0.92 10.95
CA VAL A 22 6.84 0.91 10.31
C VAL A 22 6.74 1.99 9.25
N TRP A 23 7.30 3.18 9.51
CA TRP A 23 7.38 4.25 8.52
C TRP A 23 8.19 3.82 7.27
N GLY A 24 9.35 3.18 7.47
CA GLY A 24 10.14 2.62 6.38
C GLY A 24 9.37 1.57 5.56
N MET A 25 8.66 0.66 6.23
CA MET A 25 7.81 -0.33 5.55
C MET A 25 6.70 0.32 4.72
N PHE A 26 6.10 1.41 5.21
CA PHE A 26 5.14 2.20 4.44
C PHE A 26 5.79 2.83 3.20
N GLU A 27 6.95 3.47 3.34
CA GLU A 27 7.67 4.07 2.22
C GLU A 27 8.03 3.03 1.16
N ASP A 28 8.47 1.85 1.59
CA ASP A 28 8.82 0.74 0.70
C ASP A 28 7.58 0.20 -0.02
N LEU A 29 6.46 0.02 0.67
CA LEU A 29 5.18 -0.37 0.05
C LEU A 29 4.77 0.65 -1.02
N ALA A 30 4.78 1.94 -0.68
CA ALA A 30 4.42 3.01 -1.61
C ALA A 30 5.35 3.06 -2.82
N ARG A 31 6.66 2.91 -2.60
CA ARG A 31 7.68 2.94 -3.65
C ARG A 31 7.53 1.76 -4.61
N THR A 32 7.37 0.55 -4.09
CA THR A 32 7.20 -0.66 -4.92
C THR A 32 5.88 -0.61 -5.70
N ALA A 33 4.77 -0.20 -5.06
CA ALA A 33 3.48 -0.06 -5.75
C ALA A 33 3.54 0.98 -6.88
N ALA A 34 4.17 2.13 -6.63
CA ALA A 34 4.37 3.16 -7.67
C ALA A 34 5.23 2.63 -8.82
N ALA A 35 6.34 1.94 -8.52
CA ALA A 35 7.22 1.38 -9.53
C ALA A 35 6.51 0.35 -10.43
N TYR A 36 5.69 -0.54 -9.84
CA TYR A 36 4.88 -1.50 -10.58
C TYR A 36 3.88 -0.81 -11.52
N ARG A 37 3.11 0.15 -11.01
CA ARG A 37 2.09 0.86 -11.80
C ARG A 37 2.73 1.65 -12.95
N SER A 38 3.82 2.38 -12.67
CA SER A 38 4.56 3.08 -13.73
C SER A 38 5.15 2.14 -14.78
N ALA A 39 5.57 0.93 -14.40
CA ALA A 39 6.05 -0.06 -15.36
C ALA A 39 4.92 -0.58 -16.27
N CYS A 40 3.72 -0.78 -15.72
CA CYS A 40 2.52 -1.16 -16.48
C CYS A 40 2.13 -0.04 -17.45
N ASP A 41 2.03 1.21 -16.96
CA ASP A 41 1.70 2.38 -17.78
C ASP A 41 2.70 2.56 -18.94
N PHE A 42 3.99 2.29 -18.68
CA PHE A 42 5.03 2.31 -19.70
C PHE A 42 4.86 1.19 -20.73
N ALA A 43 4.53 -0.02 -20.29
CA ALA A 43 4.29 -1.15 -21.19
C ALA A 43 3.09 -0.87 -22.11
N GLU A 44 1.99 -0.34 -21.56
CA GLU A 44 0.79 0.06 -22.31
C GLU A 44 1.12 1.17 -23.32
N SER A 45 1.75 2.25 -22.88
CA SER A 45 2.19 3.36 -23.74
C SER A 45 3.15 2.93 -24.85
N ARG A 46 3.89 1.84 -24.64
CA ARG A 46 4.76 1.25 -25.65
C ARG A 46 3.96 0.41 -26.66
N LEU A 47 3.03 -0.41 -26.19
CA LEU A 47 2.16 -1.21 -27.04
C LEU A 47 1.40 -0.31 -28.02
N ASP A 48 0.78 0.76 -27.52
CA ASP A 48 0.01 1.70 -28.35
C ASP A 48 0.85 2.28 -29.48
N ARG A 49 2.06 2.75 -29.19
CA ARG A 49 2.98 3.29 -30.20
C ARG A 49 3.36 2.27 -31.27
N GLU A 50 3.58 1.02 -30.88
CA GLU A 50 3.95 -0.05 -31.81
C GLU A 50 2.77 -0.49 -32.68
N LEU A 51 1.56 -0.50 -32.13
CA LEU A 51 0.33 -0.75 -32.89
C LEU A 51 0.07 0.38 -33.91
N ASP A 52 0.21 1.63 -33.50
CA ASP A 52 0.07 2.80 -34.37
C ASP A 52 1.08 2.79 -35.53
N GLN A 53 2.32 2.42 -35.26
CA GLN A 53 3.36 2.32 -36.28
C GLN A 53 3.04 1.20 -37.30
N THR A 54 2.54 0.06 -36.81
CA THR A 54 2.11 -1.06 -37.67
C THR A 54 0.93 -0.68 -38.57
N LEU A 55 0.07 0.27 -38.15
CA LEU A 55 -1.05 0.77 -38.95
C LEU A 55 -0.62 1.75 -40.04
N SER A 56 0.48 2.49 -39.86
CA SER A 56 1.02 3.44 -40.85
C SER A 56 1.71 2.75 -42.05
N ASP A 57 2.16 1.50 -41.90
CA ASP A 57 2.87 0.76 -42.95
C ASP A 57 1.91 0.19 -44.02
N TYR A 58 1.54 1.05 -44.97
CA TYR A 58 0.62 0.75 -46.08
C TYR A 58 1.03 -0.46 -46.95
N ARG A 59 2.33 -0.77 -47.06
CA ARG A 59 2.87 -1.84 -47.92
C ARG A 59 2.70 -3.25 -47.34
N ALA A 60 2.42 -3.37 -46.04
CA ALA A 60 2.36 -4.66 -45.34
C ALA A 60 0.94 -5.24 -45.18
N ARG A 61 -0.10 -4.58 -45.72
CA ARG A 61 -1.52 -4.97 -45.54
C ARG A 61 -1.90 -6.35 -46.10
N ASN A 62 -1.18 -6.88 -47.10
CA ASN A 62 -1.62 -8.10 -47.81
C ASN A 62 -0.90 -9.40 -47.41
N GLY A 63 0.00 -9.39 -46.40
CA GLY A 63 0.97 -10.48 -46.20
C GLY A 63 1.10 -11.11 -44.80
N GLY A 64 0.19 -10.88 -43.85
CA GLY A 64 0.28 -11.46 -42.49
C GLY A 64 1.44 -10.92 -41.61
N ALA A 65 2.40 -10.20 -42.19
CA ALA A 65 3.50 -9.55 -41.47
C ALA A 65 3.02 -8.54 -40.42
N ASN A 66 1.92 -7.82 -40.69
CA ASN A 66 1.31 -6.93 -39.71
C ASN A 66 0.72 -7.69 -38.51
N ASP A 67 0.17 -8.88 -38.72
CA ASP A 67 -0.39 -9.68 -37.63
C ASP A 67 0.73 -10.25 -36.75
N ALA A 68 1.83 -10.70 -37.36
CA ALA A 68 3.03 -11.12 -36.65
C ALA A 68 3.66 -9.96 -35.84
N ALA A 69 3.72 -8.76 -36.41
CA ALA A 69 4.23 -7.57 -35.72
C ALA A 69 3.38 -7.18 -34.51
N ARG A 70 2.04 -7.17 -34.65
CA ARG A 70 1.12 -6.90 -33.52
C ARG A 70 1.22 -7.99 -32.44
N ALA A 71 1.32 -9.25 -32.83
CA ALA A 71 1.50 -10.35 -31.89
C ALA A 71 2.82 -10.21 -31.12
N ALA A 72 3.92 -9.85 -31.79
CA ALA A 72 5.20 -9.60 -31.16
C ALA A 72 5.20 -8.37 -30.24
N ALA A 73 4.44 -7.32 -30.58
CA ALA A 73 4.26 -6.14 -29.71
C ALA A 73 3.52 -6.51 -28.42
N ARG A 74 2.43 -7.28 -28.53
CA ARG A 74 1.67 -7.79 -27.37
C ARG A 74 2.53 -8.70 -26.49
N ALA A 75 3.27 -9.63 -27.08
CA ALA A 75 4.16 -10.50 -26.33
C ALA A 75 5.21 -9.72 -25.51
N ARG A 76 5.74 -8.62 -26.06
CA ARG A 76 6.69 -7.74 -25.35
C ARG A 76 6.03 -6.90 -24.27
N HIS A 77 4.80 -6.44 -24.49
CA HIS A 77 3.99 -5.81 -23.44
C HIS A 77 3.81 -6.78 -22.26
N ASP A 78 3.36 -8.00 -22.53
CA ASP A 78 3.07 -9.00 -21.51
C ASP A 78 4.34 -9.37 -20.74
N GLU A 79 5.48 -9.51 -21.44
CA GLU A 79 6.79 -9.74 -20.79
C GLU A 79 7.18 -8.63 -19.81
N LEU A 80 6.92 -7.36 -20.15
CA LEU A 80 7.21 -6.23 -19.28
C LEU A 80 6.31 -6.21 -18.04
N VAL A 81 5.02 -6.47 -18.23
CA VAL A 81 4.04 -6.54 -17.12
C VAL A 81 4.38 -7.70 -16.18
N GLU A 82 4.67 -8.89 -16.72
CA GLU A 82 5.06 -10.06 -15.92
C GLU A 82 6.36 -9.83 -15.14
N ARG A 83 7.34 -9.16 -15.75
CA ARG A 83 8.58 -8.78 -15.05
C ARG A 83 8.31 -7.80 -13.92
N ALA A 84 7.48 -6.79 -14.16
CA ALA A 84 7.09 -5.82 -13.13
C ALA A 84 6.34 -6.53 -11.99
N ARG A 85 5.43 -7.45 -12.31
CA ARG A 85 4.69 -8.25 -11.35
C ARG A 85 5.60 -9.12 -10.49
N THR A 86 6.57 -9.79 -11.10
CA THR A 86 7.57 -10.60 -10.39
C THR A 86 8.35 -9.77 -9.37
N VAL A 87 8.74 -8.54 -9.72
CA VAL A 87 9.42 -7.63 -8.80
C VAL A 87 8.50 -7.20 -7.66
N LEU A 88 7.26 -6.80 -7.97
CA LEU A 88 6.24 -6.47 -6.97
C LEU A 88 6.04 -7.62 -5.98
N ASP A 89 5.78 -8.83 -6.46
CA ASP A 89 5.47 -9.98 -5.61
C ASP A 89 6.64 -10.33 -4.67
N ARG A 90 7.89 -10.21 -5.16
CA ARG A 90 9.09 -10.37 -4.33
C ARG A 90 9.15 -9.34 -3.21
N ASP A 91 8.97 -8.07 -3.54
CA ASP A 91 9.07 -6.97 -2.57
C ASP A 91 7.93 -7.04 -1.54
N LEU A 92 6.72 -7.39 -1.97
CA LEU A 92 5.59 -7.62 -1.06
C LEU A 92 5.80 -8.84 -0.17
N ALA A 93 6.46 -9.90 -0.64
CA ALA A 93 6.82 -11.04 0.19
C ALA A 93 7.84 -10.67 1.27
N GLN A 94 8.80 -9.78 0.95
CA GLN A 94 9.70 -9.23 1.95
C GLN A 94 8.96 -8.40 3.00
N LEU A 95 8.09 -7.48 2.58
CA LEU A 95 7.31 -6.65 3.50
C LEU A 95 6.37 -7.48 4.39
N ALA A 96 5.83 -8.58 3.87
CA ALA A 96 5.04 -9.52 4.66
C ALA A 96 5.88 -10.16 5.77
N ALA A 97 7.08 -10.64 5.45
CA ALA A 97 7.99 -11.21 6.43
C ALA A 97 8.43 -10.18 7.49
N GLU A 98 8.64 -8.92 7.10
CA GLU A 98 8.92 -7.83 8.05
C GLU A 98 7.73 -7.56 8.97
N SER A 99 6.51 -7.51 8.42
CA SER A 99 5.27 -7.32 9.18
C SER A 99 5.03 -8.42 10.21
N GLU A 100 5.29 -9.68 9.87
CA GLU A 100 5.16 -10.82 10.78
C GLU A 100 6.06 -10.70 12.03
N VAL A 101 7.22 -10.04 11.90
CA VAL A 101 8.15 -9.83 13.01
C VAL A 101 7.83 -8.55 13.78
N VAL A 102 7.46 -7.47 13.08
CA VAL A 102 7.22 -6.15 13.68
C VAL A 102 5.89 -6.11 14.42
N GLU A 103 4.79 -6.63 13.85
CA GLU A 103 3.44 -6.49 14.41
C GLU A 103 3.32 -7.05 15.84
N PRO A 104 3.87 -8.23 16.20
CA PRO A 104 3.84 -8.73 17.57
C PRO A 104 4.64 -7.89 18.58
N ALA A 105 5.62 -7.12 18.10
CA ALA A 105 6.47 -6.27 18.93
C ALA A 105 5.88 -4.87 19.18
N LEU A 106 4.78 -4.52 18.49
CA LEU A 106 4.18 -3.19 18.59
C LEU A 106 3.60 -2.92 19.99
N PRO A 107 3.88 -1.74 20.58
CA PRO A 107 3.25 -1.31 21.83
C PRO A 107 1.75 -1.05 21.64
N PRO A 108 0.96 -0.96 22.72
CA PRO A 108 -0.49 -0.78 22.63
C PRO A 108 -0.95 0.38 21.72
N ALA A 109 -0.21 1.49 21.70
CA ALA A 109 -0.56 2.64 20.85
C ALA A 109 -0.45 2.34 19.33
N TYR A 110 0.39 1.38 18.93
CA TYR A 110 0.64 1.03 17.52
C TYR A 110 -0.03 -0.30 17.12
N ALA A 111 -0.42 -1.11 18.10
CA ALA A 111 -0.89 -2.47 17.91
C ALA A 111 -2.37 -2.53 17.49
N ARG A 112 -2.73 -3.56 16.71
CA ARG A 112 -4.14 -3.91 16.45
C ARG A 112 -4.82 -4.39 17.73
N TRP A 113 -6.14 -4.31 17.77
CA TRP A 113 -6.95 -4.73 18.93
C TRP A 113 -6.88 -6.24 19.23
N ASP A 114 -6.55 -7.07 18.25
CA ASP A 114 -6.36 -8.52 18.41
C ASP A 114 -4.95 -8.88 18.94
N ASN A 115 -4.05 -7.90 19.09
CA ASN A 115 -2.69 -8.11 19.55
C ASN A 115 -2.66 -8.51 21.04
N PRO A 116 -1.90 -9.55 21.44
CA PRO A 116 -1.80 -9.97 22.83
C PRO A 116 -1.23 -8.92 23.79
N VAL A 117 -0.57 -7.86 23.30
CA VAL A 117 -0.04 -6.75 24.10
C VAL A 117 -1.11 -6.10 24.98
N TRP A 118 -2.37 -6.10 24.52
CA TRP A 118 -3.50 -5.57 25.28
C TRP A 118 -3.80 -6.33 26.57
N ARG A 119 -3.38 -7.60 26.71
CA ARG A 119 -3.59 -8.40 27.94
C ARG A 119 -2.82 -7.86 29.13
N ALA A 120 -1.73 -7.13 28.89
CA ALA A 120 -0.88 -6.53 29.91
C ALA A 120 -0.98 -5.00 29.91
N TYR A 121 -2.05 -4.43 29.32
CA TYR A 121 -2.21 -2.98 29.20
C TYR A 121 -2.18 -2.30 30.57
N ARG A 122 -1.42 -1.21 30.63
CA ARG A 122 -1.44 -0.22 31.70
C ARG A 122 -1.55 1.16 31.07
N VAL A 123 -2.25 2.07 31.74
CA VAL A 123 -2.35 3.47 31.29
C VAL A 123 -0.94 4.05 31.20
N PRO A 124 -0.51 4.54 30.01
CA PRO A 124 0.79 5.18 29.85
C PRO A 124 0.93 6.41 30.75
N ALA A 125 2.12 6.60 31.31
CA ALA A 125 2.44 7.80 32.10
C ALA A 125 2.78 9.02 31.22
N GLU A 126 3.19 8.76 29.98
CA GLU A 126 3.55 9.75 28.97
C GLU A 126 2.62 9.60 27.76
N GLU A 127 2.43 10.68 27.02
CA GLU A 127 1.70 10.64 25.75
C GLU A 127 2.47 9.77 24.74
N PRO A 128 1.77 8.91 23.98
CA PRO A 128 2.44 8.05 23.02
C PRO A 128 3.00 8.88 21.86
N LEU A 129 4.15 8.48 21.34
CA LEU A 129 4.81 9.14 20.20
C LEU A 129 3.93 9.13 18.93
N ALA A 130 3.13 8.09 18.74
CA ALA A 130 2.18 7.96 17.64
C ALA A 130 0.96 7.11 18.03
N VAL A 131 -0.04 7.05 17.17
CA VAL A 131 -1.20 6.17 17.32
C VAL A 131 -1.53 5.48 15.99
N ARG A 132 -1.96 4.22 16.05
CA ARG A 132 -2.49 3.51 14.88
C ARG A 132 -3.90 4.01 14.56
N LEU A 133 -4.09 4.52 13.34
CA LEU A 133 -5.41 4.89 12.82
C LEU A 133 -6.08 3.75 12.05
N GLY A 134 -5.29 2.85 11.49
CA GLY A 134 -5.80 1.73 10.70
C GLY A 134 -4.67 0.96 10.04
N ASP A 135 -5.00 0.31 8.94
CA ASP A 135 -4.11 -0.52 8.14
C ASP A 135 -4.13 -0.03 6.70
N LEU A 136 -2.98 -0.09 6.04
CA LEU A 136 -2.81 0.18 4.62
C LEU A 136 -2.74 -1.14 3.86
N HIS A 137 -3.49 -1.22 2.77
CA HIS A 137 -3.55 -2.37 1.88
C HIS A 137 -3.35 -1.92 0.43
N LEU A 138 -2.85 -2.83 -0.40
CA LEU A 138 -2.84 -2.67 -1.84
C LEU A 138 -3.99 -3.46 -2.47
N PRO A 139 -4.69 -2.92 -3.47
CA PRO A 139 -5.63 -3.69 -4.29
C PRO A 139 -4.99 -4.94 -4.91
N GLU A 140 -3.71 -4.85 -5.25
CA GLU A 140 -2.92 -5.93 -5.85
C GLU A 140 -2.63 -7.08 -4.87
N ARG A 141 -2.76 -6.83 -3.56
CA ARG A 141 -2.47 -7.78 -2.47
C ARG A 141 -3.11 -7.34 -1.15
N THR A 142 -4.28 -7.88 -0.84
CA THR A 142 -5.08 -7.48 0.35
C THR A 142 -4.70 -8.21 1.64
N ASP A 143 -3.91 -9.28 1.57
CA ASP A 143 -3.42 -10.03 2.74
C ASP A 143 -2.30 -9.29 3.48
N LEU A 144 -1.52 -8.46 2.79
CA LEU A 144 -0.50 -7.62 3.43
C LEU A 144 -1.14 -6.38 4.07
N ARG A 145 -0.86 -6.17 5.36
CA ARG A 145 -1.37 -5.03 6.14
C ARG A 145 -0.19 -4.28 6.74
N ILE A 146 -0.02 -3.02 6.37
CA ILE A 146 0.98 -2.13 6.98
C ILE A 146 0.28 -1.19 7.97
N PRO A 147 0.72 -1.08 9.23
CA PRO A 147 0.10 -0.16 10.18
C PRO A 147 0.15 1.29 9.70
N MET A 148 -0.99 1.99 9.72
CA MET A 148 -1.04 3.43 9.50
C MET A 148 -0.85 4.14 10.85
N LEU A 149 0.39 4.54 11.14
CA LEU A 149 0.73 5.28 12.35
C LEU A 149 0.74 6.79 12.09
N VAL A 150 0.19 7.56 13.03
CA VAL A 150 0.21 9.01 12.99
C VAL A 150 0.86 9.55 14.26
N ARG A 151 1.88 10.39 14.07
CA ARG A 151 2.70 10.99 15.14
C ARG A 151 1.90 12.03 15.95
N LEU A 152 2.18 12.08 17.26
CA LEU A 152 1.59 13.03 18.19
C LEU A 152 2.64 13.97 18.81
N PRO A 153 2.29 15.24 19.08
CA PRO A 153 1.06 15.90 18.62
C PRO A 153 1.02 15.99 17.09
N LEU A 154 -0.18 16.11 16.52
CA LEU A 154 -0.34 16.17 15.06
C LEU A 154 0.44 17.36 14.47
N GLU A 155 1.47 17.06 13.70
CA GLU A 155 2.26 18.09 12.99
C GLU A 155 1.49 18.68 11.79
N ARG A 156 0.49 17.95 11.29
CA ARG A 156 -0.36 18.35 10.15
C ARG A 156 -1.80 17.92 10.39
N GLY A 157 -2.75 18.70 9.87
CA GLY A 157 -4.17 18.35 9.91
C GLY A 157 -4.44 17.05 9.15
N LEU A 158 -5.22 16.17 9.75
CA LEU A 158 -5.71 14.95 9.11
C LEU A 158 -7.05 15.23 8.44
N TRP A 159 -7.12 15.03 7.13
CA TRP A 159 -8.39 15.03 6.40
C TRP A 159 -8.91 13.60 6.31
N VAL A 160 -10.13 13.37 6.79
CA VAL A 160 -10.80 12.07 6.69
C VAL A 160 -11.88 12.20 5.62
N ASP A 161 -11.74 11.42 4.56
CA ASP A 161 -12.78 11.24 3.55
C ASP A 161 -13.22 9.77 3.56
N SER A 162 -14.54 9.55 3.56
CA SER A 162 -15.20 8.24 3.41
C SER A 162 -14.87 7.55 2.07
N GLY A 163 -14.30 8.29 1.10
CA GLY A 163 -13.98 7.77 -0.23
C GLY A 163 -15.22 7.40 -1.05
N ARG A 164 -15.02 7.02 -2.31
CA ARG A 164 -16.03 6.27 -3.07
C ARG A 164 -15.85 4.80 -2.69
N GLY A 165 -16.79 4.24 -1.93
CA GLY A 165 -16.69 2.89 -1.37
C GLY A 165 -16.47 1.82 -2.45
N HIS A 166 -15.29 1.21 -2.48
CA HIS A 166 -15.00 0.00 -3.28
C HIS A 166 -14.86 -1.26 -2.38
N SER A 167 -15.20 -1.15 -1.09
CA SER A 167 -15.31 -2.31 -0.19
C SER A 167 -16.68 -2.97 -0.39
N GLU A 168 -16.75 -4.30 -0.41
CA GLU A 168 -18.03 -5.05 -0.44
C GLU A 168 -18.98 -4.60 0.68
N ALA A 169 -18.46 -4.18 1.84
CA ALA A 169 -19.24 -3.63 2.95
C ALA A 169 -19.77 -2.20 2.67
N ALA A 170 -19.05 -1.42 1.86
CA ALA A 170 -19.47 -0.08 1.45
C ALA A 170 -20.53 -0.10 0.34
N GLY A 171 -20.62 -1.20 -0.43
CA GLY A 171 -21.72 -1.44 -1.36
C GLY A 171 -23.08 -1.66 -0.69
N LEU A 172 -23.10 -1.92 0.63
CA LEU A 172 -24.32 -2.12 1.44
C LEU A 172 -24.85 -0.82 2.08
N LEU A 173 -24.06 0.25 2.08
CA LEU A 173 -24.41 1.52 2.71
C LEU A 173 -24.66 2.59 1.64
N ASP A 174 -25.75 3.33 1.79
CA ASP A 174 -26.00 4.53 0.98
C ASP A 174 -24.85 5.54 1.18
N GLU A 175 -24.47 6.27 0.13
CA GLU A 175 -23.38 7.24 0.11
C GLU A 175 -23.56 8.31 1.20
N ALA A 176 -24.80 8.67 1.51
CA ALA A 176 -25.14 9.57 2.61
C ALA A 176 -24.81 8.99 3.99
N GLU A 177 -25.03 7.70 4.19
CA GLU A 177 -24.76 7.02 5.46
C GLU A 177 -23.27 6.82 5.69
N LEU A 178 -22.51 6.53 4.63
CA LEU A 178 -21.04 6.49 4.68
C LEU A 178 -20.44 7.85 5.06
N ARG A 179 -20.93 8.95 4.46
CA ARG A 179 -20.52 10.32 4.82
C ARG A 179 -20.82 10.65 6.28
N ARG A 180 -21.99 10.25 6.77
CA ARG A 180 -22.40 10.46 8.17
C ARG A 180 -21.48 9.73 9.14
N LEU A 181 -21.19 8.45 8.89
CA LEU A 181 -20.29 7.64 9.72
C LEU A 181 -18.85 8.15 9.71
N ALA A 182 -18.36 8.64 8.56
CA ALA A 182 -17.05 9.27 8.47
C ALA A 182 -16.98 10.57 9.27
N LEU A 183 -18.02 11.41 9.20
CA LEU A 183 -18.13 12.63 10.01
C LEU A 183 -18.14 12.30 11.51
N ASP A 184 -18.97 11.34 11.92
CA ASP A 184 -19.08 10.92 13.33
C ASP A 184 -17.73 10.39 13.85
N SER A 185 -17.02 9.61 13.03
CA SER A 185 -15.68 9.10 13.38
C SER A 185 -14.65 10.23 13.47
N ALA A 186 -14.63 11.16 12.51
CA ALA A 186 -13.73 12.30 12.53
C ALA A 186 -13.94 13.18 13.78
N VAL A 187 -15.20 13.46 14.14
CA VAL A 187 -15.54 14.21 15.36
C VAL A 187 -15.11 13.44 16.61
N ALA A 188 -15.39 12.13 16.66
CA ALA A 188 -15.02 11.30 17.81
C ALA A 188 -13.50 11.23 18.01
N HIS A 189 -12.72 11.22 16.94
CA HIS A 189 -11.25 11.27 17.01
C HIS A 189 -10.75 12.66 17.37
N ALA A 190 -11.29 13.72 16.75
CA ALA A 190 -10.88 15.10 17.03
C ALA A 190 -11.21 15.57 18.46
N ALA A 191 -12.29 15.05 19.08
CA ALA A 191 -12.67 15.38 20.45
C ALA A 191 -11.88 14.60 21.52
N ARG A 192 -11.10 13.59 21.12
CA ARG A 192 -10.33 12.70 22.02
C ARG A 192 -8.80 12.90 21.89
N LEU A 193 -8.37 13.66 20.89
CA LEU A 193 -7.03 14.24 20.77
C LEU A 193 -6.98 15.56 21.52
#